data_AF-A0A0F9T4Z2-F1
#
_entry.id   AF-A0A0F9T4Z2-F1
#
_cell.length_a   1.000
_cell.length_b   1.000
_cell.length_c   1.000
_cell.angle_alpha   90.00
_cell.angle_beta   90.00
_cell.angle_gamma   90.00
#
_symmetry.space_group_name_H-M   'P 1'
#
loop_
_entity.id
_entity.type
_entity.pdbx_description
1 polymer ?
#
loop_
_entity_poly.entity_id
_entity_poly.type
_entity_poly.pdbx_seq_one_letter_code
_entity_poly.pdbx_strand_id
1 'polypeptide(L)'
;MANNNSNGKGFMGHLWDTVSGFFTIGFENVWTNFLETTWEGYNTLQKRFNEWMQKIDETFWGDFTNFAHEHDWIDDETRKDLNTLSDLTLPFNLIAYAVAAGGMFTTWLKQLMFASGADQRRRLFSKYEPVDIDASALLSASLLAPEKYEEIKVILKSLGHGDDQIDLLFAAIKKAYDEDTIRVLYLRGVLTNAQMIARMKELGYTVEKINEIKEAWPIIPGPSDLFHLVAKEAFEPDIIKHYGYDEEFPVDQIKWLKMQGVSEDWARKYWYAHWQTPSIQAGYEMLHRGIIDRNELNDLFRTIEIPPFWRDKLTQIAFMPFTRVDTRRMHKAGVLSTEELINAYMDVGYDLERATKMTEFTIQYNADSGKKLTKAQIINGFDEYLLTYDEAKTMLTMIKYTEDQADFMLMFTEYERTKKYNATVEKTIKKRFLLSLITEAQTRDKLNELNMAGEKVKILLDQWTLDKYDNLKIPSKADLNTFFDNKIIDNDTYRQEMFRLGYSQKHIDWYVKAKGMKRQKE
;
A
#
# COMPACT_ATOMS: atom_id res chain seq x y z
N MET A 1 36.99 -98.61 49.04
CA MET A 1 38.26 -99.35 48.85
C MET A 1 39.40 -98.34 48.90
N ALA A 2 40.59 -98.80 49.29
CA ALA A 2 41.62 -98.05 49.99
C ALA A 2 42.57 -97.18 49.13
N ASN A 3 43.21 -96.24 49.84
CA ASN A 3 44.65 -95.86 49.83
C ASN A 3 45.30 -94.92 48.77
N ASN A 4 45.80 -93.80 49.35
CA ASN A 4 47.17 -93.24 49.36
C ASN A 4 47.71 -92.25 48.29
N ASN A 5 48.00 -91.03 48.80
CA ASN A 5 49.25 -90.23 48.75
C ASN A 5 50.04 -90.01 47.45
N SER A 6 50.31 -88.76 47.06
CA SER A 6 51.42 -87.93 47.59
C SER A 6 51.61 -86.57 46.89
N ASN A 7 51.71 -85.50 47.68
CA ASN A 7 52.55 -84.28 47.58
C ASN A 7 52.85 -83.57 46.25
N GLY A 8 52.35 -82.32 46.14
CA GLY A 8 52.90 -81.23 45.30
C GLY A 8 52.23 -79.89 45.65
N LYS A 9 53.01 -78.88 46.09
CA LYS A 9 52.51 -77.57 46.56
C LYS A 9 51.62 -76.88 45.49
N GLY A 10 50.42 -76.46 45.88
CA GLY A 10 49.50 -75.70 45.01
C GLY A 10 49.86 -74.22 44.87
N PHE A 11 49.27 -73.59 43.85
CA PHE A 11 49.38 -72.19 43.41
C PHE A 11 49.54 -71.12 44.52
N MET A 12 48.87 -71.30 45.67
CA MET A 12 48.94 -70.36 46.81
C MET A 12 50.32 -70.32 47.50
N GLY A 13 51.10 -71.41 47.44
CA GLY A 13 52.48 -71.42 47.97
C GLY A 13 53.46 -70.63 47.10
N HIS A 14 53.29 -70.69 45.78
CA HIS A 14 54.11 -69.94 44.82
C HIS A 14 53.81 -68.43 44.85
N LEU A 15 52.54 -68.06 45.05
CA LEU A 15 52.11 -66.67 45.19
C LEU A 15 52.64 -66.04 46.49
N TRP A 16 52.63 -66.79 47.60
CA TRP A 16 53.19 -66.34 48.88
C TRP A 16 54.70 -66.09 48.80
N ASP A 17 55.47 -67.02 48.20
CA ASP A 17 56.92 -66.88 48.05
C ASP A 17 57.32 -65.72 47.10
N THR A 18 56.50 -65.42 46.09
CA THR A 18 56.74 -64.31 45.15
C THR A 18 56.40 -62.95 45.76
N VAL A 19 55.30 -62.87 46.52
CA VAL A 19 54.88 -61.64 47.22
C VAL A 19 55.79 -61.36 48.41
N SER A 20 56.18 -62.38 49.19
CA SER A 20 57.15 -62.20 50.29
C SER A 20 58.53 -61.81 49.76
N GLY A 21 59.01 -62.44 48.67
CA GLY A 21 60.30 -62.09 48.06
C GLY A 21 60.37 -60.65 47.55
N PHE A 22 59.28 -60.11 47.01
CA PHE A 22 59.18 -58.71 46.59
C PHE A 22 59.29 -57.74 47.79
N PHE A 23 58.64 -58.04 48.91
CA PHE A 23 58.72 -57.22 50.12
C PHE A 23 60.05 -57.38 50.86
N THR A 24 60.70 -58.55 50.83
CA THR A 24 62.01 -58.75 51.49
C THR A 24 63.15 -58.07 50.73
N ILE A 25 63.19 -58.17 49.40
CA ILE A 25 64.27 -57.61 48.56
C ILE A 25 64.18 -56.06 48.46
N GLY A 26 62.96 -55.51 48.43
CA GLY A 26 62.74 -54.07 48.45
C GLY A 26 63.02 -53.43 49.82
N PHE A 27 62.79 -54.17 50.91
CA PHE A 27 63.00 -53.68 52.26
C PHE A 27 64.48 -53.75 52.69
N GLU A 28 65.22 -54.80 52.34
CA GLU A 28 66.64 -54.94 52.68
C GLU A 28 67.54 -53.97 51.90
N ASN A 29 67.33 -53.76 50.60
CA ASN A 29 68.23 -52.88 49.81
C ASN A 29 68.04 -51.38 50.11
N VAL A 30 66.83 -50.95 50.47
CA VAL A 30 66.55 -49.57 50.87
C VAL A 30 67.07 -49.31 52.28
N TRP A 31 66.90 -50.26 53.21
CA TRP A 31 67.42 -50.11 54.56
C TRP A 31 68.93 -50.27 54.67
N THR A 32 69.59 -51.12 53.88
CA THR A 32 71.05 -51.34 54.00
C THR A 32 71.85 -50.13 53.53
N ASN A 33 71.45 -49.50 52.41
CA ASN A 33 72.05 -48.25 51.94
C ASN A 33 71.68 -47.06 52.83
N PHE A 34 70.44 -47.04 53.37
CA PHE A 34 70.03 -46.04 54.35
C PHE A 34 70.80 -46.21 55.67
N LEU A 35 71.05 -47.44 56.14
CA LEU A 35 71.82 -47.75 57.35
C LEU A 35 73.29 -47.42 57.21
N GLU A 36 73.96 -47.72 56.09
CA GLU A 36 75.38 -47.35 55.94
C GLU A 36 75.58 -45.83 55.90
N THR A 37 74.74 -45.10 55.14
CA THR A 37 74.80 -43.63 55.12
C THR A 37 74.28 -42.99 56.42
N THR A 38 73.32 -43.61 57.11
CA THR A 38 72.92 -43.17 58.46
C THR A 38 73.87 -43.64 59.54
N TRP A 39 74.74 -44.64 59.35
CA TRP A 39 75.72 -45.06 60.36
C TRP A 39 77.00 -44.24 60.29
N GLU A 40 77.45 -43.85 59.10
CA GLU A 40 78.46 -42.78 58.95
C GLU A 40 77.89 -41.42 59.38
N GLY A 41 76.62 -41.14 59.03
CA GLY A 41 75.88 -40.00 59.54
C GLY A 41 75.71 -40.03 61.06
N TYR A 42 75.43 -41.19 61.65
CA TYR A 42 75.27 -41.42 63.10
C TYR A 42 76.59 -41.33 63.82
N ASN A 43 77.69 -41.88 63.29
CA ASN A 43 79.00 -41.73 63.92
C ASN A 43 79.52 -40.30 63.81
N THR A 44 79.19 -39.58 62.73
CA THR A 44 79.49 -38.15 62.58
C THR A 44 78.60 -37.29 63.47
N LEU A 45 77.31 -37.61 63.57
CA LEU A 45 76.35 -36.98 64.48
C LEU A 45 76.68 -37.30 65.94
N GLN A 46 77.11 -38.51 66.27
CA GLN A 46 77.47 -38.95 67.61
C GLN A 46 78.82 -38.37 68.02
N LYS A 47 79.77 -38.23 67.09
CA LYS A 47 81.03 -37.51 67.33
C LYS A 47 80.76 -36.01 67.50
N ARG A 48 79.96 -35.38 66.63
CA ARG A 48 79.54 -33.98 66.79
C ARG A 48 78.68 -33.77 68.03
N PHE A 49 77.82 -34.74 68.38
CA PHE A 49 76.99 -34.73 69.57
C PHE A 49 77.84 -34.93 70.82
N ASN A 50 78.87 -35.76 70.80
CA ASN A 50 79.81 -35.91 71.91
C ASN A 50 80.76 -34.70 72.03
N GLU A 51 81.20 -34.10 70.92
CA GLU A 51 81.95 -32.83 70.88
C GLU A 51 81.08 -31.64 71.32
N TRP A 52 79.78 -31.66 71.01
CA TRP A 52 78.78 -30.69 71.45
C TRP A 52 78.44 -30.89 72.94
N MET A 53 78.22 -32.13 73.39
CA MET A 53 77.99 -32.52 74.80
C MET A 53 79.17 -32.12 75.70
N GLN A 54 80.40 -32.16 75.20
CA GLN A 54 81.59 -31.68 75.92
C GLN A 54 81.70 -30.14 75.96
N LYS A 55 80.91 -29.42 75.17
CA LYS A 55 80.84 -27.95 75.10
C LYS A 55 79.52 -27.37 75.63
N ILE A 56 78.70 -28.18 76.31
CA ILE A 56 77.49 -27.69 76.97
C ILE A 56 77.89 -26.87 78.19
N ASP A 57 78.06 -25.58 77.96
CA ASP A 57 77.95 -24.49 78.94
C ASP A 57 76.48 -24.39 79.42
N GLU A 58 76.24 -23.83 80.59
CA GLU A 58 74.92 -23.63 81.23
C GLU A 58 73.92 -22.81 80.36
N THR A 59 74.35 -22.33 79.18
CA THR A 59 73.65 -21.35 78.32
C THR A 59 72.84 -21.93 77.15
N PHE A 60 72.88 -23.25 76.91
CA PHE A 60 72.27 -23.88 75.71
C PHE A 60 70.75 -23.70 75.54
N TRP A 61 69.99 -23.58 76.64
CA TRP A 61 68.56 -23.23 76.59
C TRP A 61 68.33 -21.80 76.13
N GLY A 62 69.19 -20.88 76.56
CA GLY A 62 69.18 -19.49 76.12
C GLY A 62 69.36 -19.41 74.61
N ASP A 63 70.40 -20.04 74.07
CA ASP A 63 70.68 -20.03 72.63
C ASP A 63 69.53 -20.60 71.78
N PHE A 64 68.95 -21.73 72.20
CA PHE A 64 67.82 -22.35 71.48
C PHE A 64 66.55 -21.52 71.53
N THR A 65 66.15 -21.06 72.72
CA THR A 65 64.91 -20.29 72.87
C THR A 65 65.04 -18.90 72.25
N ASN A 66 66.25 -18.31 72.25
CA ASN A 66 66.54 -17.07 71.52
C ASN A 66 66.43 -17.28 70.01
N PHE A 67 67.08 -18.32 69.46
CA PHE A 67 67.02 -18.63 68.04
C PHE A 67 65.58 -18.87 67.56
N ALA A 68 64.82 -19.66 68.32
CA ALA A 68 63.43 -19.97 68.00
C ALA A 68 62.55 -18.71 68.06
N HIS A 69 62.80 -17.80 69.01
CA HIS A 69 62.08 -16.52 69.09
C HIS A 69 62.47 -15.55 67.96
N GLU A 70 63.77 -15.43 67.64
CA GLU A 70 64.25 -14.54 66.55
C GLU A 70 63.69 -14.91 65.17
N HIS A 71 63.31 -16.17 64.96
CA HIS A 71 62.71 -16.64 63.71
C HIS A 71 61.17 -16.72 63.78
N ASP A 72 60.54 -16.13 64.81
CA ASP A 72 59.09 -16.17 65.07
C ASP A 72 58.51 -17.59 65.21
N TRP A 73 59.32 -18.58 65.66
CA TRP A 73 58.85 -19.96 65.86
C TRP A 73 58.14 -20.14 67.20
N ILE A 74 58.45 -19.30 68.18
CA ILE A 74 57.80 -19.23 69.49
C ILE A 74 57.57 -17.78 69.91
N ASP A 75 56.54 -17.54 70.70
CA ASP A 75 56.27 -16.24 71.31
C ASP A 75 57.05 -16.01 72.62
N ASP A 76 56.99 -14.78 73.14
CA ASP A 76 57.67 -14.37 74.39
C ASP A 76 57.26 -15.23 75.60
N GLU A 77 55.99 -15.64 75.68
CA GLU A 77 55.45 -16.45 76.78
C GLU A 77 56.02 -17.87 76.73
N THR A 78 55.99 -18.52 75.56
CA THR A 78 56.56 -19.85 75.33
C THR A 78 58.06 -19.86 75.55
N ARG A 79 58.77 -18.81 75.12
CA ARG A 79 60.22 -18.65 75.36
C ARG A 79 60.53 -18.61 76.85
N LYS A 80 59.72 -17.89 77.64
CA LYS A 80 59.88 -17.82 79.09
C LYS A 80 59.63 -19.17 79.74
N ASP A 81 58.57 -19.87 79.35
CA ASP A 81 58.22 -21.18 79.89
C ASP A 81 59.30 -22.23 79.57
N LEU A 82 59.81 -22.28 78.34
CA LEU A 82 60.89 -23.19 77.96
C LEU A 82 62.17 -22.91 78.75
N ASN A 83 62.49 -21.66 79.03
CA ASN A 83 63.66 -21.32 79.85
C ASN A 83 63.52 -21.82 81.30
N THR A 84 62.31 -21.97 81.85
CA THR A 84 62.16 -22.58 83.21
C THR A 84 62.59 -24.05 83.25
N LEU A 85 62.60 -24.75 82.10
CA LEU A 85 63.06 -26.13 82.01
C LEU A 85 64.59 -26.24 82.13
N SER A 86 65.32 -25.13 81.98
CA SER A 86 66.76 -25.06 82.21
C SER A 86 67.16 -25.23 83.68
N ASP A 87 66.23 -25.04 84.61
CA ASP A 87 66.46 -25.21 86.06
C ASP A 87 66.43 -26.68 86.52
N LEU A 88 66.09 -27.62 85.62
CA LEU A 88 66.05 -29.05 85.93
C LEU A 88 67.47 -29.60 86.20
N THR A 89 67.55 -30.62 87.06
CA THR A 89 68.83 -31.32 87.32
C THR A 89 69.19 -32.28 86.19
N LEU A 90 70.49 -32.51 86.00
CA LEU A 90 70.96 -33.52 85.06
C LEU A 90 70.52 -34.93 85.49
N PRO A 91 70.09 -35.80 84.56
CA PRO A 91 70.08 -35.62 83.10
C PRO A 91 68.76 -35.09 82.52
N PHE A 92 67.75 -34.81 83.35
CA PHE A 92 66.38 -34.48 82.90
C PHE A 92 66.30 -33.18 82.11
N ASN A 93 67.13 -32.20 82.45
CA ASN A 93 67.30 -30.95 81.72
C ASN A 93 67.63 -31.17 80.24
N LEU A 94 68.58 -32.07 79.97
CA LEU A 94 69.05 -32.39 78.63
C LEU A 94 67.99 -33.15 77.82
N ILE A 95 67.22 -34.00 78.49
CA ILE A 95 66.10 -34.73 77.89
C ILE A 95 64.99 -33.75 77.50
N ALA A 96 64.63 -32.81 78.39
CA ALA A 96 63.63 -31.79 78.11
C ALA A 96 64.02 -30.93 76.89
N TYR A 97 65.30 -30.55 76.79
CA TYR A 97 65.83 -29.82 75.63
C TYR A 97 65.70 -30.62 74.34
N ALA A 98 66.15 -31.87 74.34
CA ALA A 98 66.08 -32.75 73.17
C ALA A 98 64.64 -32.95 72.68
N VAL A 99 63.68 -33.06 73.62
CA VAL A 99 62.25 -33.18 73.31
C VAL A 99 61.70 -31.88 72.72
N ALA A 100 62.00 -30.72 73.32
CA ALA A 100 61.51 -29.43 72.85
C ALA A 100 62.09 -29.05 71.47
N ALA A 101 63.42 -29.09 71.34
CA ALA A 101 64.11 -28.78 70.09
C ALA A 101 63.79 -29.80 68.98
N GLY A 102 63.73 -31.09 69.32
CA GLY A 102 63.34 -32.15 68.39
C GLY A 102 61.88 -32.03 67.94
N GLY A 103 60.96 -31.68 68.84
CA GLY A 103 59.55 -31.44 68.53
C GLY A 103 59.35 -30.27 67.55
N MET A 104 60.09 -29.17 67.73
CA MET A 104 60.04 -28.04 66.80
C MET A 104 60.65 -28.39 65.44
N PHE A 105 61.82 -29.03 65.44
CA PHE A 105 62.50 -29.43 64.20
C PHE A 105 61.66 -30.42 63.37
N THR A 106 61.01 -31.39 64.02
CA THR A 106 60.11 -32.33 63.34
C THR A 106 58.86 -31.64 62.79
N THR A 107 58.32 -30.65 63.49
CA THR A 107 57.19 -29.85 63.01
C THR A 107 57.58 -29.01 61.78
N TRP A 108 58.76 -28.40 61.81
CA TRP A 108 59.32 -27.66 60.66
C TRP A 108 59.57 -28.57 59.45
N LEU A 109 60.18 -29.75 59.66
CA LEU A 109 60.35 -30.76 58.61
C LEU A 109 59.00 -31.21 58.03
N LYS A 110 57.99 -31.43 58.88
CA LYS A 110 56.64 -31.81 58.45
C LYS A 110 56.01 -30.73 57.56
N GLN A 111 56.15 -29.45 57.92
CA GLN A 111 55.68 -28.31 57.12
C GLN A 111 56.39 -28.24 55.75
N LEU A 112 57.71 -28.39 55.73
CA LEU A 112 58.52 -28.42 54.51
C LEU A 112 58.13 -29.56 53.56
N MET A 113 57.99 -30.78 54.11
CA MET A 113 57.55 -31.96 53.35
C MET A 113 56.10 -31.81 52.86
N PHE A 114 55.25 -31.14 53.64
CA PHE A 114 53.89 -30.82 53.20
C PHE A 114 53.91 -29.84 52.03
N ALA A 115 54.71 -28.77 52.09
CA ALA A 115 54.82 -27.80 51.00
C ALA A 115 55.41 -28.41 49.71
N SER A 116 56.49 -29.20 49.81
CA SER A 116 57.18 -29.77 48.64
C SER A 116 56.39 -30.88 47.93
N GLY A 117 55.55 -31.63 48.67
CA GLY A 117 54.75 -32.74 48.13
C GLY A 117 53.38 -32.37 47.57
N ALA A 118 53.02 -31.08 47.47
CA ALA A 118 51.66 -30.66 47.18
C ALA A 118 51.13 -31.12 45.80
N ASP A 119 51.95 -31.03 44.73
CA ASP A 119 51.53 -31.44 43.39
C ASP A 119 51.37 -32.96 43.28
N GLN A 120 52.25 -33.72 43.92
CA GLN A 120 52.16 -35.17 44.01
C GLN A 120 50.91 -35.60 44.78
N ARG A 121 50.59 -34.94 45.90
CA ARG A 121 49.33 -35.19 46.61
C ARG A 121 48.11 -34.87 45.74
N ARG A 122 48.10 -33.75 45.00
CA ARG A 122 46.99 -33.41 44.10
C ARG A 122 46.79 -34.47 43.01
N ARG A 123 47.85 -35.01 42.41
CA ARG A 123 47.78 -36.11 41.43
C ARG A 123 47.32 -37.43 42.03
N LEU A 124 47.72 -37.71 43.27
CA LEU A 124 47.27 -38.89 44.01
C LEU A 124 45.80 -38.76 44.38
N PHE A 125 45.37 -37.60 44.88
CA PHE A 125 43.96 -37.30 45.14
C PHE A 125 43.15 -37.41 43.86
N SER A 126 43.56 -36.83 42.73
CA SER A 126 42.82 -36.99 41.47
C SER A 126 42.70 -38.44 40.98
N LYS A 127 43.61 -39.34 41.40
CA LYS A 127 43.64 -40.74 40.98
C LYS A 127 42.92 -41.69 41.95
N TYR A 128 42.93 -41.39 43.25
CA TYR A 128 42.45 -42.28 44.30
C TYR A 128 41.27 -41.69 45.10
N GLU A 129 41.08 -40.37 45.08
CA GLU A 129 39.97 -39.62 45.66
C GLU A 129 39.50 -38.51 44.67
N PRO A 130 38.99 -38.89 43.48
CA PRO A 130 38.49 -37.92 42.54
C PRO A 130 37.37 -37.10 43.19
N VAL A 131 37.34 -35.79 42.93
CA VAL A 131 36.22 -34.94 43.34
C VAL A 131 35.00 -35.37 42.53
N ASP A 132 34.00 -35.94 43.20
CA ASP A 132 32.77 -36.31 42.54
C ASP A 132 32.05 -35.06 41.99
N ILE A 133 31.50 -35.17 40.80
CA ILE A 133 30.71 -34.11 40.17
C ILE A 133 29.41 -33.94 40.97
N ASP A 134 28.97 -32.71 41.21
CA ASP A 134 27.72 -32.49 41.92
C ASP A 134 26.52 -33.10 41.18
N ALA A 135 25.53 -33.56 41.94
CA ALA A 135 24.35 -34.23 41.38
C ALA A 135 23.59 -33.35 40.37
N SER A 136 23.56 -32.02 40.53
CA SER A 136 22.83 -31.10 39.63
C SER A 136 23.51 -31.00 38.25
N ALA A 137 24.84 -30.94 38.23
CA ALA A 137 25.62 -30.95 36.99
C ALA A 137 25.50 -32.31 36.27
N LEU A 138 25.49 -33.42 37.00
CA LEU A 138 25.27 -34.76 36.46
C LEU A 138 23.87 -34.90 35.81
N LEU A 139 22.84 -34.37 36.47
CA LEU A 139 21.48 -34.35 35.94
C LEU A 139 21.37 -33.48 34.68
N SER A 140 22.01 -32.33 34.66
CA SER A 140 22.06 -31.47 33.47
C SER A 140 22.78 -32.14 32.30
N ALA A 141 23.90 -32.84 32.56
CA ALA A 141 24.63 -33.60 31.55
C ALA A 141 23.77 -34.74 30.97
N SER A 142 22.94 -35.37 31.80
CA SER A 142 22.07 -36.45 31.36
C SER A 142 21.00 -36.03 30.33
N LEU A 143 20.59 -34.76 30.33
CA LEU A 143 19.68 -34.22 29.31
C LEU A 143 20.35 -34.08 27.94
N LEU A 144 21.66 -33.80 27.93
CA LEU A 144 22.45 -33.58 26.71
C LEU A 144 23.03 -34.88 26.14
N ALA A 145 23.25 -35.90 26.99
CA ALA A 145 23.82 -37.20 26.63
C ALA A 145 23.00 -38.36 27.23
N PRO A 146 21.79 -38.66 26.72
CA PRO A 146 20.92 -39.71 27.26
C PRO A 146 21.56 -41.10 27.22
N GLU A 147 22.48 -41.35 26.27
CA GLU A 147 23.21 -42.60 26.13
C GLU A 147 24.14 -42.90 27.32
N LYS A 148 24.51 -41.88 28.11
CA LYS A 148 25.35 -42.03 29.31
C LYS A 148 24.56 -42.22 30.60
N TYR A 149 23.25 -42.47 30.49
CA TYR A 149 22.35 -42.61 31.64
C TYR A 149 22.88 -43.61 32.69
N GLU A 150 23.32 -44.80 32.27
CA GLU A 150 23.81 -45.83 33.19
C GLU A 150 25.12 -45.42 33.88
N GLU A 151 26.01 -44.72 33.18
CA GLU A 151 27.26 -44.18 33.78
C GLU A 151 26.94 -43.11 34.83
N ILE A 152 26.02 -42.19 34.52
CA ILE A 152 25.59 -41.12 35.43
C ILE A 152 24.89 -41.72 36.66
N LYS A 153 24.06 -42.76 36.47
CA LYS A 153 23.40 -43.47 37.57
C LYS A 153 24.40 -44.10 38.53
N VAL A 154 25.50 -44.69 38.03
CA VAL A 154 26.57 -45.25 38.88
C VAL A 154 27.25 -44.15 39.72
N ILE A 155 27.51 -42.98 39.14
CA ILE A 155 28.14 -41.85 39.85
C ILE A 155 27.18 -41.27 40.91
N LEU A 156 25.88 -41.13 40.60
CA LEU A 156 24.90 -40.70 41.59
C LEU A 156 24.76 -41.70 42.75
N LYS A 157 24.92 -43.00 42.51
CA LYS A 157 24.98 -44.01 43.57
C LYS A 157 26.23 -43.89 44.44
N SER A 158 27.40 -43.62 43.85
CA SER A 158 28.63 -43.43 44.64
C SER A 158 28.57 -42.18 45.52
N LEU A 159 27.79 -41.17 45.11
CA LEU A 159 27.44 -39.99 45.91
C LEU A 159 26.46 -40.26 47.06
N GLY A 160 25.96 -41.49 47.20
CA GLY A 160 25.07 -41.91 48.28
C GLY A 160 23.58 -41.76 47.99
N HIS A 161 23.17 -41.49 46.74
CA HIS A 161 21.76 -41.48 46.37
C HIS A 161 21.21 -42.90 46.19
N GLY A 162 20.06 -43.17 46.81
CA GLY A 162 19.31 -44.41 46.59
C GLY A 162 18.73 -44.50 45.18
N ASP A 163 18.44 -45.71 44.69
CA ASP A 163 17.83 -45.92 43.37
C ASP A 163 16.52 -45.14 43.19
N ASP A 164 15.71 -45.08 44.25
CA ASP A 164 14.47 -44.29 44.35
C ASP A 164 14.71 -42.78 44.23
N GLN A 165 15.77 -42.27 44.86
CA GLN A 165 16.14 -40.86 44.78
C GLN A 165 16.67 -40.50 43.40
N ILE A 166 17.46 -41.36 42.78
CA ILE A 166 17.99 -41.15 41.44
C ILE A 166 16.85 -41.04 40.43
N ASP A 167 15.88 -41.96 40.49
CA ASP A 167 14.73 -41.93 39.59
C ASP A 167 13.88 -40.65 39.77
N LEU A 168 13.74 -40.14 41.00
CA LEU A 168 13.09 -38.85 41.27
C LEU A 168 13.87 -37.66 40.70
N LEU A 169 15.21 -37.67 40.80
CA LEU A 169 16.07 -36.63 40.24
C LEU A 169 15.93 -36.56 38.70
N PHE A 170 15.89 -37.72 38.03
CA PHE A 170 15.66 -37.80 36.59
C PHE A 170 14.24 -37.39 36.19
N ALA A 171 13.24 -37.73 37.00
CA ALA A 171 11.87 -37.27 36.78
C ALA A 171 11.77 -35.74 36.89
N ALA A 172 12.49 -35.12 37.82
CA ALA A 172 12.46 -33.68 38.08
C ALA A 172 13.03 -32.83 36.92
N ILE A 173 14.00 -33.35 36.17
CA ILE A 173 14.62 -32.63 35.03
C ILE A 173 13.88 -32.81 33.71
N LYS A 174 12.89 -33.72 33.64
CA LYS A 174 12.13 -33.94 32.43
C LYS A 174 11.28 -32.72 32.12
N LYS A 175 11.57 -32.05 31.01
CA LYS A 175 10.80 -30.87 30.58
C LYS A 175 9.41 -31.30 30.09
N ALA A 176 8.38 -30.94 30.86
CA ALA A 176 7.00 -31.03 30.41
C ALA A 176 6.71 -30.00 29.31
N TYR A 177 5.71 -30.26 28.47
CA TYR A 177 5.17 -29.24 27.57
C TYR A 177 4.49 -28.15 28.40
N ASP A 178 4.66 -26.89 28.01
CA ASP A 178 3.82 -25.83 28.54
C ASP A 178 2.35 -25.97 28.07
N GLU A 179 1.46 -25.25 28.75
CA GLU A 179 0.02 -25.32 28.50
C GLU A 179 -0.36 -24.93 27.07
N ASP A 180 0.27 -23.91 26.48
CA ASP A 180 -0.07 -23.47 25.12
C ASP A 180 0.37 -24.51 24.07
N THR A 181 1.55 -25.10 24.25
CA THR A 181 1.99 -26.23 23.41
C THR A 181 0.98 -27.39 23.49
N ILE A 182 0.51 -27.74 24.70
CA ILE A 182 -0.49 -28.81 24.88
C ILE A 182 -1.81 -28.45 24.18
N ARG A 183 -2.30 -27.22 24.37
CA ARG A 183 -3.51 -26.68 23.72
C ARG A 183 -3.41 -26.80 22.20
N VAL A 184 -2.31 -26.32 21.61
CA VAL A 184 -2.09 -26.35 20.15
C VAL A 184 -2.06 -27.78 19.63
N LEU A 185 -1.34 -28.69 20.29
CA LEU A 185 -1.27 -30.09 19.89
C LEU A 185 -2.62 -30.79 20.00
N TYR A 186 -3.42 -30.46 21.02
CA TYR A 186 -4.78 -30.98 21.18
C TYR A 186 -5.71 -30.44 20.09
N LEU A 187 -5.75 -29.12 19.84
CA LEU A 187 -6.59 -28.50 18.81
C LEU A 187 -6.25 -29.00 17.40
N ARG A 188 -4.97 -29.33 17.14
CA ARG A 188 -4.51 -29.94 15.88
C ARG A 188 -4.80 -31.44 15.76
N GLY A 189 -5.37 -32.07 16.78
CA GLY A 189 -5.68 -33.50 16.81
C GLY A 189 -4.45 -34.40 16.96
N VAL A 190 -3.29 -33.85 17.34
CA VAL A 190 -2.07 -34.63 17.61
C VAL A 190 -2.18 -35.36 18.95
N LEU A 191 -2.83 -34.73 19.94
CA LEU A 191 -3.13 -35.35 21.23
C LEU A 191 -4.60 -35.74 21.31
N THR A 192 -4.86 -36.99 21.71
CA THR A 192 -6.19 -37.40 22.18
C THR A 192 -6.55 -36.72 23.50
N ASN A 193 -7.83 -36.69 23.88
CA ASN A 193 -8.25 -36.13 25.17
C ASN A 193 -7.56 -36.78 26.37
N ALA A 194 -7.35 -38.10 26.35
CA ALA A 194 -6.63 -38.81 27.40
C ALA A 194 -5.14 -38.41 27.47
N GLN A 195 -4.48 -38.28 26.32
CA GLN A 195 -3.08 -37.81 26.26
C GLN A 195 -2.95 -36.36 26.70
N MET A 196 -3.86 -35.48 26.28
CA MET A 196 -3.90 -34.08 26.71
C MET A 196 -4.03 -33.98 28.24
N ILE A 197 -4.99 -34.71 28.84
CA ILE A 197 -5.16 -34.74 30.30
C ILE A 197 -3.89 -35.27 30.99
N ALA A 198 -3.24 -36.30 30.44
CA ALA A 198 -1.99 -36.80 31.00
C ALA A 198 -0.87 -35.74 30.97
N ARG A 199 -0.72 -34.98 29.87
CA ARG A 199 0.28 -33.89 29.77
C ARG A 199 -0.03 -32.73 30.71
N MET A 200 -1.29 -32.34 30.86
CA MET A 200 -1.66 -31.29 31.80
C MET A 200 -1.49 -31.72 33.27
N LYS A 201 -1.61 -33.01 33.58
CA LYS A 201 -1.27 -33.55 34.91
C LYS A 201 0.23 -33.48 35.20
N GLU A 202 1.09 -33.65 34.19
CA GLU A 202 2.55 -33.45 34.33
C GLU A 202 2.89 -32.00 34.73
N LEU A 203 2.02 -31.03 34.44
CA LEU A 203 2.12 -29.64 34.91
C LEU A 203 1.55 -29.39 36.32
N GLY A 204 0.98 -30.41 36.96
CA GLY A 204 0.41 -30.31 38.31
C GLY A 204 -1.07 -29.91 38.38
N TYR A 205 -1.79 -29.86 37.26
CA TYR A 205 -3.23 -29.59 37.26
C TYR A 205 -4.07 -30.82 37.66
N THR A 206 -5.15 -30.60 38.42
CA THR A 206 -6.16 -31.65 38.69
C THR A 206 -7.06 -31.85 37.47
N VAL A 207 -7.75 -32.99 37.37
CA VAL A 207 -8.68 -33.25 36.25
C VAL A 207 -9.79 -32.22 36.19
N GLU A 208 -10.29 -31.73 37.34
CA GLU A 208 -11.30 -30.66 37.35
C GLU A 208 -10.77 -29.40 36.67
N LYS A 209 -9.59 -28.90 37.10
CA LYS A 209 -8.96 -27.70 36.54
C LYS A 209 -8.63 -27.85 35.05
N ILE A 210 -8.22 -29.04 34.61
CA ILE A 210 -7.96 -29.32 33.20
C ILE A 210 -9.21 -29.14 32.37
N ASN A 211 -10.35 -29.63 32.85
CA ASN A 211 -11.62 -29.45 32.16
C ASN A 211 -12.03 -27.97 32.13
N GLU A 212 -11.84 -27.22 33.21
CA GLU A 212 -12.10 -25.77 33.25
C GLU A 212 -11.23 -24.98 32.24
N ILE A 213 -9.92 -25.25 32.21
CA ILE A 213 -8.98 -24.62 31.27
C ILE A 213 -9.35 -24.94 29.82
N LYS A 214 -9.76 -26.19 29.55
CA LYS A 214 -10.15 -26.64 28.21
C LYS A 214 -11.34 -25.86 27.66
N GLU A 215 -12.30 -25.45 28.52
CA GLU A 215 -13.43 -24.60 28.10
C GLU A 215 -12.98 -23.20 27.64
N ALA A 216 -11.79 -22.74 28.03
CA ALA A 216 -11.22 -21.45 27.60
C ALA A 216 -10.44 -21.53 26.27
N TRP A 217 -10.22 -22.72 25.71
CA TRP A 217 -9.45 -22.90 24.48
C TRP A 217 -10.17 -22.52 23.19
N PRO A 218 -11.50 -22.74 23.04
CA PRO A 218 -12.25 -22.18 21.92
C PRO A 218 -12.13 -20.65 21.90
N ILE A 219 -11.80 -20.08 20.75
CA ILE A 219 -11.71 -18.64 20.57
C ILE A 219 -13.12 -18.05 20.57
N ILE A 220 -13.30 -17.01 21.37
CA ILE A 220 -14.43 -16.10 21.30
C ILE A 220 -13.90 -14.80 20.66
N PRO A 221 -14.55 -14.26 19.62
CA PRO A 221 -14.18 -12.97 19.05
C PRO A 221 -14.06 -11.88 20.12
N GLY A 222 -13.08 -11.00 19.97
CA GLY A 222 -12.92 -9.88 20.89
C GLY A 222 -14.10 -8.90 20.81
N PRO A 223 -14.26 -7.98 21.77
CA PRO A 223 -15.39 -7.04 21.79
C PRO A 223 -15.56 -6.25 20.49
N SER A 224 -14.46 -5.79 19.87
CA SER A 224 -14.50 -5.06 18.61
C SER A 224 -15.07 -5.91 17.46
N ASP A 225 -14.64 -7.17 17.36
CA ASP A 225 -15.15 -8.10 16.34
C ASP A 225 -16.63 -8.40 16.59
N LEU A 226 -17.03 -8.61 17.85
CA LEU A 226 -18.43 -8.83 18.20
C LEU A 226 -19.32 -7.65 17.77
N PHE A 227 -18.89 -6.41 18.04
CA PHE A 227 -19.64 -5.23 17.57
C PHE A 227 -19.68 -5.15 16.04
N HIS A 228 -18.58 -5.49 15.35
CA HIS A 228 -18.56 -5.54 13.89
C HIS A 228 -19.52 -6.62 13.32
N LEU A 229 -19.54 -7.81 13.92
CA LEU A 229 -20.45 -8.89 13.53
C LEU A 229 -21.92 -8.50 13.73
N VAL A 230 -22.24 -7.82 14.85
CA VAL A 230 -23.59 -7.28 15.10
C VAL A 230 -23.96 -6.21 14.07
N ALA A 231 -23.05 -5.27 13.82
CA ALA A 231 -23.21 -4.23 12.81
C ALA A 231 -23.48 -4.79 11.40
N LYS A 232 -22.89 -5.94 11.09
CA LYS A 232 -23.08 -6.67 9.83
C LYS A 232 -24.22 -7.69 9.86
N GLU A 233 -25.10 -7.62 10.85
CA GLU A 233 -26.30 -8.44 10.95
C GLU A 233 -25.99 -9.96 10.99
N ALA A 234 -24.78 -10.34 11.41
CA ALA A 234 -24.32 -11.74 11.44
C ALA A 234 -24.99 -12.60 12.51
N PHE A 235 -25.87 -12.01 13.33
CA PHE A 235 -26.65 -12.69 14.36
C PHE A 235 -28.13 -12.80 14.01
N GLU A 236 -28.59 -12.20 12.91
CA GLU A 236 -30.01 -12.09 12.55
C GLU A 236 -30.38 -13.11 11.46
N PRO A 237 -31.02 -14.26 11.80
CA PRO A 237 -31.21 -15.37 10.86
C PRO A 237 -32.09 -15.05 9.66
N ASP A 238 -33.07 -14.17 9.85
CA ASP A 238 -33.93 -13.67 8.78
C ASP A 238 -33.16 -12.82 7.77
N ILE A 239 -32.22 -11.99 8.23
CA ILE A 239 -31.38 -11.14 7.39
C ILE A 239 -30.33 -11.96 6.64
N ILE A 240 -29.68 -12.90 7.33
CA ILE A 240 -28.74 -13.85 6.73
C ILE A 240 -29.41 -14.60 5.58
N LYS A 241 -30.64 -15.07 5.79
CA LYS A 241 -31.42 -15.78 4.76
C LYS A 241 -31.87 -14.84 3.63
N HIS A 242 -32.33 -13.64 3.96
CA HIS A 242 -32.84 -12.69 2.97
C HIS A 242 -31.75 -12.26 1.99
N TYR A 243 -30.54 -11.96 2.48
CA TYR A 243 -29.41 -11.52 1.66
C TYR A 243 -28.47 -12.64 1.21
N GLY A 244 -28.69 -13.88 1.64
CA GLY A 244 -27.85 -15.02 1.26
C GLY A 244 -26.44 -14.96 1.85
N TYR A 245 -26.27 -14.46 3.07
CA TYR A 245 -24.93 -14.29 3.65
C TYR A 245 -24.18 -15.59 3.93
N ASP A 246 -24.88 -16.73 4.04
CA ASP A 246 -24.26 -18.07 4.19
C ASP A 246 -23.86 -18.69 2.83
N GLU A 247 -24.25 -18.07 1.72
CA GLU A 247 -23.89 -18.56 0.40
C GLU A 247 -22.36 -18.53 0.20
N GLU A 248 -21.86 -19.42 -0.65
CA GLU A 248 -20.44 -19.54 -1.00
C GLU A 248 -19.48 -19.82 0.18
N PHE A 249 -19.97 -20.18 1.38
CA PHE A 249 -19.12 -20.48 2.52
C PHE A 249 -18.16 -21.66 2.24
N PRO A 250 -16.83 -21.46 2.27
CA PRO A 250 -15.90 -22.51 1.89
C PRO A 250 -15.69 -23.50 3.03
N VAL A 251 -16.51 -24.55 3.07
CA VAL A 251 -16.56 -25.58 4.14
C VAL A 251 -15.19 -26.19 4.46
N ASP A 252 -14.29 -26.31 3.47
CA ASP A 252 -12.93 -26.85 3.67
C ASP A 252 -12.08 -26.03 4.66
N GLN A 253 -12.38 -24.73 4.83
CA GLN A 253 -11.65 -23.87 5.77
C GLN A 253 -11.93 -24.22 7.24
N ILE A 254 -13.08 -24.85 7.53
CA ILE A 254 -13.52 -25.19 8.89
C ILE A 254 -12.48 -26.07 9.59
N LYS A 255 -11.83 -26.98 8.85
CA LYS A 255 -10.77 -27.84 9.38
C LYS A 255 -9.65 -27.00 10.00
N TRP A 256 -9.16 -26.00 9.27
CA TRP A 256 -8.05 -25.16 9.70
C TRP A 256 -8.44 -24.20 10.82
N LEU A 257 -9.67 -23.64 10.75
CA LEU A 257 -10.21 -22.75 11.78
C LEU A 257 -10.43 -23.48 13.12
N LYS A 258 -10.95 -24.72 13.09
CA LYS A 258 -11.08 -25.56 14.29
C LYS A 258 -9.70 -25.83 14.94
N MET A 259 -8.65 -26.02 14.15
CA MET A 259 -7.28 -26.17 14.66
C MET A 259 -6.69 -24.91 15.28
N GLN A 260 -7.29 -23.74 15.03
CA GLN A 260 -6.97 -22.48 15.70
C GLN A 260 -7.87 -22.20 16.91
N GLY A 261 -8.88 -23.05 17.17
CA GLY A 261 -9.86 -22.85 18.23
C GLY A 261 -11.12 -22.10 17.79
N VAL A 262 -11.25 -21.73 16.51
CA VAL A 262 -12.45 -21.06 15.99
C VAL A 262 -13.53 -22.11 15.69
N SER A 263 -14.70 -21.97 16.33
CA SER A 263 -15.85 -22.85 16.08
C SER A 263 -16.41 -22.63 14.67
N GLU A 264 -17.13 -23.62 14.15
CA GLU A 264 -17.82 -23.45 12.86
C GLU A 264 -18.86 -22.32 12.90
N ASP A 265 -19.54 -22.16 14.03
CA ASP A 265 -20.48 -21.09 14.26
C ASP A 265 -19.82 -19.70 14.17
N TRP A 266 -18.66 -19.52 14.79
CA TRP A 266 -17.90 -18.27 14.66
C TRP A 266 -17.36 -18.07 13.24
N ALA A 267 -16.86 -19.12 12.60
CA ALA A 267 -16.40 -19.06 11.22
C ALA A 267 -17.49 -18.57 10.26
N ARG A 268 -18.73 -19.06 10.44
CA ARG A 268 -19.89 -18.60 9.66
C ARG A 268 -20.26 -17.15 9.97
N LYS A 269 -20.23 -16.72 11.23
CA LYS A 269 -20.49 -15.31 11.55
C LYS A 269 -19.48 -14.36 10.91
N TYR A 270 -18.19 -14.69 10.97
CA TYR A 270 -17.17 -13.94 10.23
C TYR A 270 -17.42 -13.94 8.73
N TRP A 271 -17.91 -15.04 8.17
CA TRP A 271 -18.36 -15.09 6.78
C TRP A 271 -19.56 -14.17 6.54
N TYR A 272 -20.60 -14.17 7.36
CA TYR A 272 -21.74 -13.28 7.13
C TYR A 272 -21.35 -11.81 7.09
N ALA A 273 -20.36 -11.43 7.91
CA ALA A 273 -19.83 -10.07 7.96
C ALA A 273 -18.81 -9.71 6.86
N HIS A 274 -18.36 -10.68 6.05
CA HIS A 274 -17.28 -10.45 5.07
C HIS A 274 -17.74 -9.71 3.80
N TRP A 275 -19.04 -9.76 3.51
CA TRP A 275 -19.61 -9.22 2.27
C TRP A 275 -19.50 -7.69 2.20
N GLN A 276 -19.26 -7.19 0.99
CA GLN A 276 -19.35 -5.75 0.69
C GLN A 276 -20.74 -5.42 0.17
N THR A 277 -21.38 -4.44 0.79
CA THR A 277 -22.71 -3.96 0.44
C THR A 277 -22.64 -2.90 -0.67
N PRO A 278 -23.70 -2.72 -1.47
CA PRO A 278 -23.79 -1.62 -2.43
C PRO A 278 -23.60 -0.24 -1.79
N SER A 279 -23.11 0.73 -2.58
CA SER A 279 -23.04 2.13 -2.15
C SER A 279 -24.42 2.78 -2.11
N ILE A 280 -24.56 3.89 -1.38
CA ILE A 280 -25.79 4.70 -1.36
C ILE A 280 -26.18 5.15 -2.76
N GLN A 281 -25.21 5.55 -3.58
CA GLN A 281 -25.44 5.99 -4.96
C GLN A 281 -25.99 4.85 -5.83
N ALA A 282 -25.47 3.63 -5.67
CA ALA A 282 -26.04 2.46 -6.31
C ALA A 282 -27.46 2.18 -5.82
N GLY A 283 -27.72 2.34 -4.52
CA GLY A 283 -29.07 2.29 -3.93
C GLY A 283 -30.04 3.27 -4.58
N TYR A 284 -29.65 4.53 -4.75
CA TYR A 284 -30.47 5.53 -5.44
C TYR A 284 -30.72 5.18 -6.90
N GLU A 285 -29.69 4.70 -7.60
CA GLU A 285 -29.85 4.29 -8.99
C GLU A 285 -30.80 3.09 -9.14
N MET A 286 -30.72 2.10 -8.24
CA MET A 286 -31.67 0.98 -8.20
C MET A 286 -33.09 1.46 -7.91
N LEU A 287 -33.27 2.40 -6.97
CA LEU A 287 -34.56 3.00 -6.67
C LEU A 287 -35.14 3.74 -7.89
N HIS A 288 -34.33 4.56 -8.57
CA HIS A 288 -34.77 5.32 -9.74
C HIS A 288 -35.13 4.42 -10.93
N ARG A 289 -34.47 3.26 -11.05
CA ARG A 289 -34.75 2.25 -12.07
C ARG A 289 -35.90 1.32 -11.69
N GLY A 290 -36.49 1.46 -10.49
CA GLY A 290 -37.58 0.61 -10.00
C GLY A 290 -37.15 -0.83 -9.72
N ILE A 291 -35.85 -1.06 -9.50
CA ILE A 291 -35.31 -2.38 -9.16
C ILE A 291 -35.51 -2.67 -7.68
N ILE A 292 -35.47 -1.63 -6.84
CA ILE A 292 -35.80 -1.70 -5.42
C ILE A 292 -36.85 -0.66 -5.06
N ASP A 293 -37.57 -0.89 -3.96
CA ASP A 293 -38.47 0.08 -3.36
C ASP A 293 -37.81 0.90 -2.24
N ARG A 294 -38.59 1.77 -1.57
CA ARG A 294 -38.09 2.61 -0.48
C ARG A 294 -37.78 1.82 0.80
N ASN A 295 -38.46 0.69 1.03
CA ASN A 295 -38.20 -0.17 2.18
C ASN A 295 -36.88 -0.90 1.99
N GLU A 296 -36.64 -1.44 0.79
CA GLU A 296 -35.38 -2.09 0.41
C GLU A 296 -34.21 -1.09 0.42
N LEU A 297 -34.42 0.17 -0.01
CA LEU A 297 -33.41 1.22 0.16
C LEU A 297 -33.12 1.50 1.65
N ASN A 298 -34.16 1.51 2.50
CA ASN A 298 -34.00 1.68 3.93
C ASN A 298 -33.27 0.49 4.59
N ASP A 299 -33.46 -0.72 4.08
CA ASP A 299 -32.71 -1.90 4.52
C ASP A 299 -31.24 -1.83 4.09
N LEU A 300 -30.96 -1.33 2.88
CA LEU A 300 -29.58 -1.03 2.47
C LEU A 300 -28.93 -0.04 3.44
N PHE A 301 -29.61 1.06 3.79
CA PHE A 301 -29.13 2.03 4.78
C PHE A 301 -28.84 1.41 6.14
N ARG A 302 -29.70 0.48 6.60
CA ARG A 302 -29.46 -0.27 7.84
C ARG A 302 -28.18 -1.09 7.75
N THR A 303 -27.99 -1.82 6.66
CA THR A 303 -26.86 -2.73 6.46
C THR A 303 -25.51 -1.99 6.36
N ILE A 304 -25.51 -0.73 5.90
CA ILE A 304 -24.34 0.16 5.90
C ILE A 304 -24.27 1.07 7.13
N GLU A 305 -25.02 0.75 8.17
CA GLU A 305 -24.97 1.38 9.50
C GLU A 305 -25.35 2.87 9.52
N ILE A 306 -26.23 3.32 8.61
CA ILE A 306 -26.78 4.68 8.67
C ILE A 306 -27.82 4.77 9.79
N PRO A 307 -27.69 5.74 10.73
CA PRO A 307 -28.67 5.91 11.79
C PRO A 307 -30.09 6.19 11.24
N PRO A 308 -31.16 5.64 11.87
CA PRO A 308 -32.54 5.82 11.41
C PRO A 308 -32.92 7.29 11.15
N PHE A 309 -32.42 8.22 11.95
CA PHE A 309 -32.63 9.67 11.80
C PHE A 309 -32.30 10.22 10.41
N TRP A 310 -31.27 9.66 9.74
CA TRP A 310 -30.79 10.14 8.45
C TRP A 310 -31.47 9.46 7.26
N ARG A 311 -32.06 8.28 7.44
CA ARG A 311 -32.56 7.44 6.33
C ARG A 311 -33.66 8.12 5.53
N ASP A 312 -34.64 8.69 6.21
CA ASP A 312 -35.73 9.42 5.54
C ASP A 312 -35.23 10.68 4.83
N LYS A 313 -34.28 11.39 5.43
CA LYS A 313 -33.69 12.62 4.86
C LYS A 313 -32.88 12.33 3.62
N LEU A 314 -32.09 11.25 3.65
CA LEU A 314 -31.33 10.76 2.50
C LEU A 314 -32.27 10.28 1.38
N THR A 315 -33.34 9.57 1.73
CA THR A 315 -34.36 9.13 0.76
C THR A 315 -35.03 10.31 0.04
N GLN A 316 -35.31 11.41 0.75
CA GLN A 316 -35.93 12.61 0.15
C GLN A 316 -35.03 13.27 -0.91
N ILE A 317 -33.71 13.23 -0.73
CA ILE A 317 -32.74 13.80 -1.67
C ILE A 317 -32.27 12.80 -2.74
N ALA A 318 -32.86 11.60 -2.79
CA ALA A 318 -32.52 10.62 -3.83
C ALA A 318 -32.87 11.16 -5.22
N PHE A 319 -34.03 11.81 -5.36
CA PHE A 319 -34.54 12.31 -6.63
C PHE A 319 -34.00 13.69 -6.97
N MET A 320 -33.82 13.95 -8.27
CA MET A 320 -33.36 15.25 -8.73
C MET A 320 -34.45 16.32 -8.57
N PRO A 321 -34.12 17.54 -8.11
CA PRO A 321 -35.04 18.66 -8.17
C PRO A 321 -35.29 19.08 -9.63
N PHE A 322 -36.36 19.84 -9.87
CA PHE A 322 -36.61 20.40 -11.19
C PHE A 322 -35.46 21.29 -11.65
N THR A 323 -35.06 21.18 -12.92
CA THR A 323 -33.99 22.03 -13.44
C THR A 323 -34.46 23.47 -13.56
N ARG A 324 -33.54 24.44 -13.43
CA ARG A 324 -33.87 25.88 -13.62
C ARG A 324 -34.56 26.16 -14.96
N VAL A 325 -34.23 25.39 -16.01
CA VAL A 325 -34.84 25.57 -17.33
C VAL A 325 -36.29 25.09 -17.33
N ASP A 326 -36.53 23.91 -16.77
CA ASP A 326 -37.86 23.30 -16.75
C ASP A 326 -38.78 24.05 -15.79
N THR A 327 -38.28 24.43 -14.61
CA THR A 327 -38.98 25.29 -13.65
C THR A 327 -39.52 26.58 -14.31
N ARG A 328 -38.74 27.26 -15.15
CA ARG A 328 -39.21 28.44 -15.92
C ARG A 328 -40.31 28.10 -16.93
N ARG A 329 -40.16 26.99 -17.65
CA ARG A 329 -41.12 26.53 -18.66
C ARG A 329 -42.43 26.10 -18.02
N MET A 330 -42.36 25.41 -16.89
CA MET A 330 -43.51 24.99 -16.08
C MET A 330 -44.28 26.20 -15.55
N HIS A 331 -43.58 27.22 -15.04
CA HIS A 331 -44.24 28.48 -14.69
C HIS A 331 -44.91 29.15 -15.90
N LYS A 332 -44.22 29.23 -17.05
CA LYS A 332 -44.82 29.78 -18.28
C LYS A 332 -46.07 29.02 -18.73
N ALA A 333 -46.09 27.70 -18.55
CA ALA A 333 -47.21 26.83 -18.87
C ALA A 333 -48.32 26.86 -17.80
N GLY A 334 -48.15 27.58 -16.69
CA GLY A 334 -49.10 27.62 -15.58
C GLY A 334 -49.11 26.34 -14.71
N VAL A 335 -48.10 25.49 -14.85
CA VAL A 335 -47.94 24.26 -14.04
C VAL A 335 -47.40 24.59 -12.65
N LEU A 336 -46.50 25.58 -12.54
CA LEU A 336 -46.01 26.10 -11.27
C LEU A 336 -46.58 27.50 -11.04
N SER A 337 -47.11 27.72 -9.84
CA SER A 337 -47.39 29.06 -9.32
C SER A 337 -46.09 29.84 -9.03
N THR A 338 -46.21 31.14 -8.77
CA THR A 338 -45.05 31.97 -8.37
C THR A 338 -44.41 31.51 -7.06
N GLU A 339 -45.20 31.01 -6.10
CA GLU A 339 -44.68 30.51 -4.83
C GLU A 339 -43.94 29.18 -5.02
N GLU A 340 -44.52 28.26 -5.77
CA GLU A 340 -43.86 26.99 -6.11
C GLU A 340 -42.61 27.19 -6.97
N LEU A 341 -42.57 28.25 -7.79
CA LEU A 341 -41.40 28.64 -8.56
C LEU A 341 -40.20 29.01 -7.65
N ILE A 342 -40.45 29.72 -6.55
CA ILE A 342 -39.40 30.04 -5.56
C ILE A 342 -38.89 28.77 -4.90
N ASN A 343 -39.78 27.90 -4.44
CA ASN A 343 -39.42 26.63 -3.81
C ASN A 343 -38.60 25.73 -4.75
N ALA A 344 -39.03 25.60 -6.02
CA ALA A 344 -38.31 24.83 -7.02
C ALA A 344 -36.89 25.36 -7.31
N TYR A 345 -36.64 26.67 -7.15
CA TYR A 345 -35.28 27.22 -7.21
C TYR A 345 -34.49 26.91 -5.95
N MET A 346 -35.11 26.94 -4.77
CA MET A 346 -34.46 26.57 -3.52
C MET A 346 -34.06 25.10 -3.48
N ASP A 347 -34.87 24.20 -4.04
CA ASP A 347 -34.57 22.77 -4.14
C ASP A 347 -33.29 22.46 -4.94
N VAL A 348 -32.93 23.34 -5.88
CA VAL A 348 -31.67 23.25 -6.64
C VAL A 348 -30.46 23.78 -5.83
N GLY A 349 -30.71 24.49 -4.73
CA GLY A 349 -29.68 25.00 -3.81
C GLY A 349 -29.54 26.53 -3.80
N TYR A 350 -30.46 27.28 -4.40
CA TYR A 350 -30.48 28.74 -4.19
C TYR A 350 -30.96 29.07 -2.78
N ASP A 351 -30.37 30.07 -2.14
CA ASP A 351 -31.00 30.70 -0.98
C ASP A 351 -32.25 31.50 -1.39
N LEU A 352 -33.03 31.90 -0.39
CA LEU A 352 -34.29 32.63 -0.58
C LEU A 352 -34.13 33.93 -1.37
N GLU A 353 -33.06 34.70 -1.14
CA GLU A 353 -32.84 35.97 -1.83
C GLU A 353 -32.60 35.73 -3.33
N ARG A 354 -31.71 34.77 -3.65
CA ARG A 354 -31.40 34.39 -5.04
C ARG A 354 -32.58 33.73 -5.73
N ALA A 355 -33.34 32.89 -5.04
CA ALA A 355 -34.55 32.27 -5.56
C ALA A 355 -35.63 33.32 -5.88
N THR A 356 -35.80 34.33 -5.03
CA THR A 356 -36.73 35.45 -5.24
C THR A 356 -36.34 36.25 -6.49
N LYS A 357 -35.06 36.66 -6.59
CA LYS A 357 -34.55 37.39 -7.78
C LYS A 357 -34.69 36.58 -9.07
N MET A 358 -34.44 35.27 -9.02
CA MET A 358 -34.62 34.39 -10.18
C MET A 358 -36.09 34.25 -10.57
N THR A 359 -37.00 34.25 -9.61
CA THR A 359 -38.45 34.25 -9.83
C THR A 359 -38.89 35.54 -10.51
N GLU A 360 -38.48 36.71 -10.02
CA GLU A 360 -38.74 38.00 -10.65
C GLU A 360 -38.24 38.04 -12.11
N PHE A 361 -37.00 37.59 -12.33
CA PHE A 361 -36.45 37.46 -13.68
C PHE A 361 -37.31 36.55 -14.55
N THR A 362 -37.75 35.40 -14.03
CA THR A 362 -38.56 34.43 -14.77
C THR A 362 -39.91 35.00 -15.17
N ILE A 363 -40.57 35.75 -14.28
CA ILE A 363 -41.84 36.42 -14.55
C ILE A 363 -41.66 37.42 -15.70
N GLN A 364 -40.64 38.27 -15.63
CA GLN A 364 -40.34 39.25 -16.68
C GLN A 364 -39.99 38.58 -18.01
N TYR A 365 -39.15 37.54 -17.97
CA TYR A 365 -38.75 36.76 -19.14
C TYR A 365 -39.94 36.10 -19.83
N ASN A 366 -40.87 35.53 -19.05
CA ASN A 366 -42.06 34.89 -19.59
C ASN A 366 -43.08 35.90 -20.14
N ALA A 367 -43.15 37.10 -19.55
CA ALA A 367 -43.98 38.20 -20.03
C ALA A 367 -43.53 38.75 -21.39
N ASP A 368 -42.22 38.73 -21.70
CA ASP A 368 -41.67 39.28 -22.95
C ASP A 368 -41.90 38.39 -24.20
N SER A 369 -42.84 37.45 -24.13
CA SER A 369 -43.06 36.44 -25.18
C SER A 369 -44.13 36.78 -26.22
N GLY A 370 -44.61 38.04 -26.25
CA GLY A 370 -45.38 38.53 -27.40
C GLY A 370 -44.54 38.38 -28.66
N LYS A 371 -45.09 37.75 -29.72
CA LYS A 371 -44.45 37.64 -31.03
C LYS A 371 -44.12 39.05 -31.56
N LYS A 372 -42.94 39.57 -31.21
CA LYS A 372 -42.44 40.83 -31.73
C LYS A 372 -42.14 40.62 -33.20
N LEU A 373 -42.61 41.53 -34.05
CA LEU A 373 -42.18 41.59 -35.44
C LEU A 373 -40.65 41.62 -35.45
N THR A 374 -40.05 40.79 -36.29
CA THR A 374 -38.59 40.82 -36.47
C THR A 374 -38.20 42.11 -37.18
N LYS A 375 -36.96 42.56 -36.97
CA LYS A 375 -36.35 43.65 -37.75
C LYS A 375 -36.58 43.45 -39.26
N ALA A 376 -36.42 42.23 -39.76
CA ALA A 376 -36.59 41.92 -41.18
C ALA A 376 -38.03 42.14 -41.66
N GLN A 377 -39.03 41.74 -40.88
CA GLN A 377 -40.43 41.96 -41.21
C GLN A 377 -40.78 43.45 -41.28
N ILE A 378 -40.27 44.26 -40.35
CA ILE A 378 -40.51 45.70 -40.33
C ILE A 378 -39.82 46.39 -41.52
N ILE A 379 -38.55 46.06 -41.78
CA ILE A 379 -37.80 46.66 -42.91
C ILE A 379 -38.39 46.25 -44.25
N ASN A 380 -38.81 45.00 -44.43
CA ASN A 380 -39.45 44.57 -45.67
C ASN A 380 -40.83 45.23 -45.86
N GLY A 381 -41.63 45.34 -44.79
CA GLY A 381 -42.90 46.06 -44.83
C GLY A 381 -42.71 47.53 -45.21
N PHE A 382 -41.65 48.16 -44.68
CA PHE A 382 -41.27 49.49 -45.12
C PHE A 382 -40.83 49.50 -46.58
N ASP A 383 -39.91 48.61 -47.02
CA ASP A 383 -39.40 48.52 -48.40
C ASP A 383 -40.53 48.36 -49.44
N GLU A 384 -41.58 47.61 -49.09
CA GLU A 384 -42.75 47.35 -49.93
C GLU A 384 -43.88 48.38 -49.83
N TYR A 385 -43.65 49.53 -49.17
CA TYR A 385 -44.65 50.59 -48.93
C TYR A 385 -45.86 50.16 -48.09
N LEU A 386 -45.75 49.06 -47.32
CA LEU A 386 -46.79 48.63 -46.37
C LEU A 386 -46.76 49.45 -45.07
N LEU A 387 -45.62 50.06 -44.75
CA LEU A 387 -45.42 50.89 -43.57
C LEU A 387 -44.90 52.27 -43.98
N THR A 388 -45.39 53.31 -43.31
CA THR A 388 -44.79 54.65 -43.37
C THR A 388 -43.48 54.70 -42.58
N TYR A 389 -42.69 55.75 -42.80
CA TYR A 389 -41.43 55.97 -42.07
C TYR A 389 -41.66 56.01 -40.56
N ASP A 390 -42.66 56.77 -40.10
CA ASP A 390 -42.97 56.93 -38.67
C ASP A 390 -43.48 55.63 -38.03
N GLU A 391 -44.31 54.85 -38.76
CA GLU A 391 -44.79 53.55 -38.29
C GLU A 391 -43.64 52.54 -38.17
N ALA A 392 -42.79 52.45 -39.20
CA ALA A 392 -41.64 51.56 -39.19
C ALA A 392 -40.64 51.95 -38.10
N LYS A 393 -40.40 53.26 -37.90
CA LYS A 393 -39.55 53.79 -36.83
C LYS A 393 -40.08 53.40 -35.45
N THR A 394 -41.38 53.62 -35.22
CA THR A 394 -42.04 53.27 -33.96
C THR A 394 -41.94 51.77 -33.68
N MET A 395 -42.16 50.92 -34.69
CA MET A 395 -42.04 49.47 -34.57
C MET A 395 -40.60 49.00 -34.29
N LEU A 396 -39.58 49.64 -34.89
CA LEU A 396 -38.18 49.35 -34.60
C LEU A 396 -37.80 49.74 -33.16
N THR A 397 -38.29 50.87 -32.66
CA THR A 397 -38.07 51.30 -31.27
C THR A 397 -38.74 50.36 -30.26
N MET A 398 -39.94 49.86 -30.58
CA MET A 398 -40.64 48.86 -29.75
C MET A 398 -39.84 47.56 -29.57
N ILE A 399 -39.04 47.17 -30.57
CA ILE A 399 -38.14 46.00 -30.49
C ILE A 399 -36.71 46.36 -30.05
N LYS A 400 -36.56 47.51 -29.37
CA LYS A 400 -35.33 47.96 -28.67
C LYS A 400 -34.19 48.45 -29.57
N TYR A 401 -34.45 48.86 -30.82
CA TYR A 401 -33.49 49.72 -31.53
C TYR A 401 -33.58 51.15 -31.01
N THR A 402 -32.46 51.86 -30.96
CA THR A 402 -32.48 53.30 -30.66
C THR A 402 -33.09 54.08 -31.83
N GLU A 403 -33.54 55.30 -31.59
CA GLU A 403 -34.09 56.16 -32.66
C GLU A 403 -33.08 56.36 -33.81
N ASP A 404 -31.82 56.63 -33.48
CA ASP A 404 -30.74 56.78 -34.48
C ASP A 404 -30.54 55.51 -35.32
N GLN A 405 -30.63 54.33 -34.69
CA GLN A 405 -30.51 53.05 -35.40
C GLN A 405 -31.69 52.82 -36.33
N ALA A 406 -32.90 53.13 -35.87
CA ALA A 406 -34.11 53.03 -36.69
C ALA A 406 -34.04 53.98 -37.89
N ASP A 407 -33.67 55.24 -37.67
CA ASP A 407 -33.54 56.25 -38.73
C ASP A 407 -32.53 55.85 -39.79
N PHE A 408 -31.33 55.43 -39.37
CA PHE A 408 -30.30 54.98 -40.32
C PHE A 408 -30.80 53.80 -41.17
N MET A 409 -31.47 52.82 -40.57
CA MET A 409 -31.97 51.65 -41.27
C MET A 409 -33.07 51.98 -42.29
N LEU A 410 -33.98 52.88 -41.95
CA LEU A 410 -35.04 53.32 -42.86
C LEU A 410 -34.46 54.16 -44.00
N MET A 411 -33.61 55.13 -43.70
CA MET A 411 -32.91 55.95 -44.70
C MET A 411 -32.09 55.07 -45.68
N PHE A 412 -31.38 54.07 -45.17
CA PHE A 412 -30.63 53.14 -46.01
C PHE A 412 -31.55 52.29 -46.91
N THR A 413 -32.72 51.89 -46.40
CA THR A 413 -33.71 51.14 -47.18
C THR A 413 -34.30 52.00 -48.31
N GLU A 414 -34.64 53.26 -48.04
CA GLU A 414 -35.08 54.21 -49.08
C GLU A 414 -34.00 54.47 -50.13
N TYR A 415 -32.74 54.58 -49.72
CA TYR A 415 -31.61 54.70 -50.62
C TYR A 415 -31.50 53.49 -51.55
N GLU A 416 -31.56 52.27 -51.02
CA GLU A 416 -31.50 51.04 -51.83
C GLU A 416 -32.71 50.93 -52.78
N ARG A 417 -33.91 51.32 -52.34
CA ARG A 417 -35.09 51.40 -53.22
C ARG A 417 -34.87 52.37 -54.37
N THR A 418 -34.41 53.58 -54.08
CA THR A 418 -34.14 54.63 -55.08
C THR A 418 -33.06 54.18 -56.07
N LYS A 419 -32.02 53.52 -55.58
CA LYS A 419 -30.95 52.94 -56.40
C LYS A 419 -31.47 51.86 -57.36
N LYS A 420 -32.33 50.94 -56.89
CA LYS A 420 -32.97 49.91 -57.75
C LYS A 420 -33.84 50.55 -58.84
N TYR A 421 -34.62 51.57 -58.49
CA TYR A 421 -35.44 52.32 -59.45
C TYR A 421 -34.55 53.01 -60.51
N ASN A 422 -33.56 53.78 -60.08
CA ASN A 422 -32.64 54.50 -60.97
C ASN A 422 -31.91 53.55 -61.93
N ALA A 423 -31.47 52.38 -61.48
CA ALA A 423 -30.85 51.37 -62.35
C ALA A 423 -31.81 50.87 -63.45
N THR A 424 -33.09 50.71 -63.13
CA THR A 424 -34.13 50.30 -64.09
C THR A 424 -34.40 51.39 -65.13
N VAL A 425 -34.45 52.65 -64.69
CA VAL A 425 -34.61 53.80 -65.58
C VAL A 425 -33.38 53.97 -66.47
N GLU A 426 -32.16 53.89 -65.91
CA GLU A 426 -30.88 53.95 -66.64
C GLU A 426 -30.85 52.92 -67.78
N LYS A 427 -31.20 51.66 -67.49
CA LYS A 427 -31.29 50.58 -68.50
C LYS A 427 -32.30 50.90 -69.61
N THR A 428 -33.42 51.53 -69.26
CA THR A 428 -34.46 51.91 -70.22
C THR A 428 -34.00 53.06 -71.11
N ILE A 429 -33.34 54.07 -70.53
CA ILE A 429 -32.74 55.19 -71.26
C ILE A 429 -31.67 54.66 -72.23
N LYS A 430 -30.76 53.79 -71.77
CA LYS A 430 -29.74 53.14 -72.63
C LYS A 430 -30.38 52.50 -73.85
N LYS A 431 -31.40 51.66 -73.63
CA LYS A 431 -32.10 50.97 -74.72
C LYS A 431 -32.70 51.94 -75.74
N ARG A 432 -33.33 53.02 -75.29
CA ARG A 432 -33.93 54.03 -76.18
C ARG A 432 -32.87 54.79 -76.99
N PHE A 433 -31.74 55.11 -76.38
CA PHE A 433 -30.62 55.79 -77.04
C PHE A 433 -29.98 54.92 -78.13
N LEU A 434 -29.72 53.64 -77.83
CA LEU A 434 -29.17 52.68 -78.79
C LEU A 434 -30.10 52.45 -80.00
N LEU A 435 -31.42 52.46 -79.78
CA LEU A 435 -32.42 52.37 -80.84
C LEU A 435 -32.65 53.68 -81.61
N SER A 436 -31.88 54.74 -81.31
CA SER A 436 -32.05 56.08 -81.89
C SER A 436 -33.44 56.69 -81.67
N LEU A 437 -34.17 56.24 -80.64
CA LEU A 437 -35.48 56.81 -80.26
C LEU A 437 -35.34 58.14 -79.51
N ILE A 438 -34.16 58.41 -78.96
CA ILE A 438 -33.80 59.65 -78.28
C ILE A 438 -32.40 60.10 -78.71
N THR A 439 -32.19 61.41 -78.76
CA THR A 439 -30.90 62.04 -79.08
C THR A 439 -29.94 62.00 -77.88
N GLU A 440 -28.67 62.29 -78.11
CA GLU A 440 -27.67 62.40 -77.03
C GLU A 440 -28.05 63.48 -76.01
N ALA A 441 -28.54 64.64 -76.48
CA ALA A 441 -29.04 65.72 -75.62
C ALA A 441 -30.21 65.24 -74.75
N GLN A 442 -31.22 64.61 -75.34
CA GLN A 442 -32.36 64.05 -74.60
C GLN A 442 -31.96 62.92 -73.64
N THR A 443 -30.91 62.15 -73.97
CA THR A 443 -30.37 61.08 -73.12
C THR A 443 -29.68 61.69 -71.90
N ARG A 444 -28.88 62.74 -72.11
CA ARG A 444 -28.24 63.51 -71.04
C ARG A 444 -29.27 64.13 -70.10
N ASP A 445 -30.30 64.77 -70.63
CA ASP A 445 -31.37 65.39 -69.84
C ASP A 445 -32.07 64.35 -68.95
N LYS A 446 -32.40 63.19 -69.52
CA LYS A 446 -33.05 62.09 -68.78
C LYS A 446 -32.16 61.42 -67.73
N LEU A 447 -30.85 61.40 -67.92
CA LEU A 447 -29.91 60.92 -66.91
C LEU A 447 -29.70 61.94 -65.79
N ASN A 448 -29.73 63.23 -66.12
CA ASN A 448 -29.68 64.32 -65.14
C ASN A 448 -30.94 64.35 -64.26
N GLU A 449 -32.12 64.00 -64.80
CA GLU A 449 -33.37 63.83 -64.04
C GLU A 449 -33.25 62.77 -62.92
N LEU A 450 -32.27 61.85 -62.98
CA LEU A 450 -32.00 60.84 -61.96
C LEU A 450 -31.04 61.31 -60.86
N ASN A 451 -30.70 62.61 -60.83
CA ASN A 451 -29.72 63.21 -59.91
C ASN A 451 -28.35 62.49 -59.93
N MET A 452 -27.95 61.97 -61.09
CA MET A 452 -26.63 61.35 -61.26
C MET A 452 -25.52 62.41 -61.32
N ALA A 453 -24.33 62.07 -60.82
CA ALA A 453 -23.16 62.93 -60.96
C ALA A 453 -22.82 63.15 -62.45
N GLY A 454 -22.51 64.39 -62.84
CA GLY A 454 -22.27 64.76 -64.24
C GLY A 454 -21.16 63.94 -64.91
N GLU A 455 -20.10 63.59 -64.16
CA GLU A 455 -19.02 62.73 -64.65
C GLU A 455 -19.53 61.32 -65.00
N LYS A 456 -20.42 60.75 -64.18
CA LYS A 456 -21.06 59.45 -64.46
C LYS A 456 -21.92 59.52 -65.72
N VAL A 457 -22.69 60.60 -65.89
CA VAL A 457 -23.53 60.80 -67.08
C VAL A 457 -22.68 60.86 -68.34
N LYS A 458 -21.55 61.58 -68.30
CA LYS A 458 -20.59 61.65 -69.41
C LYS A 458 -20.03 60.27 -69.76
N ILE A 459 -19.52 59.53 -68.77
CA ILE A 459 -18.96 58.18 -68.99
C ILE A 459 -20.00 57.24 -69.61
N LEU A 460 -21.24 57.26 -69.13
CA LEU A 460 -22.32 56.43 -69.68
C LEU A 460 -22.64 56.82 -71.13
N LEU A 461 -22.70 58.11 -71.46
CA LEU A 461 -22.95 58.59 -72.82
C LEU A 461 -21.82 58.22 -73.78
N ASP A 462 -20.56 58.38 -73.36
CA ASP A 462 -19.39 58.00 -74.16
C ASP A 462 -19.43 56.50 -74.45
N GLN A 463 -19.67 55.68 -73.42
CA GLN A 463 -19.80 54.23 -73.56
C GLN A 463 -20.95 53.84 -74.48
N TRP A 464 -22.14 54.43 -74.31
CA TRP A 464 -23.30 54.05 -75.13
C TRP A 464 -23.18 54.55 -76.56
N THR A 465 -22.43 55.62 -76.80
CA THR A 465 -22.13 56.12 -78.15
C THR A 465 -21.24 55.13 -78.88
N LEU A 466 -20.22 54.58 -78.20
CA LEU A 466 -19.42 53.47 -78.73
C LEU A 466 -20.28 52.23 -79.01
N ASP A 467 -21.12 51.81 -78.04
CA ASP A 467 -22.05 50.69 -78.19
C ASP A 467 -22.99 50.87 -79.40
N LYS A 468 -23.33 52.11 -79.76
CA LYS A 468 -24.21 52.43 -80.90
C LYS A 468 -23.52 52.22 -82.24
N TYR A 469 -22.22 52.51 -82.34
CA TYR A 469 -21.43 52.25 -83.55
C TYR A 469 -21.15 50.75 -83.73
N ASP A 470 -20.83 50.04 -82.65
CA ASP A 470 -20.51 48.61 -82.71
C ASP A 470 -21.72 47.73 -83.08
N ASN A 471 -22.95 48.21 -82.86
CA ASN A 471 -24.19 47.49 -83.16
C ASN A 471 -24.88 47.91 -84.47
N LEU A 472 -24.15 48.54 -85.41
CA LEU A 472 -24.66 48.84 -86.75
C LEU A 472 -25.04 47.55 -87.49
N LYS A 473 -26.34 47.39 -87.79
CA LYS A 473 -26.83 46.24 -88.57
C LYS A 473 -26.37 46.36 -90.02
N ILE A 474 -25.38 45.56 -90.39
CA ILE A 474 -24.95 45.38 -91.78
C ILE A 474 -25.75 44.25 -92.45
N PRO A 475 -26.07 44.35 -93.76
CA PRO A 475 -26.82 43.31 -94.47
C PRO A 475 -26.13 41.95 -94.35
N SER A 476 -26.89 40.88 -94.15
CA SER A 476 -26.32 39.53 -94.09
C SER A 476 -25.80 39.11 -95.48
N LYS A 477 -24.95 38.08 -95.55
CA LYS A 477 -24.56 37.48 -96.83
C LYS A 477 -25.77 37.11 -97.70
N ALA A 478 -26.88 36.67 -97.10
CA ALA A 478 -28.09 36.32 -97.83
C ALA A 478 -28.76 37.56 -98.45
N ASP A 479 -28.78 38.67 -97.71
CA ASP A 479 -29.28 39.95 -98.20
C ASP A 479 -28.39 40.49 -99.32
N LEU A 480 -27.06 40.50 -99.12
CA LEU A 480 -26.10 40.93 -100.14
C LEU A 480 -26.20 40.07 -101.41
N ASN A 481 -26.38 38.76 -101.27
CA ASN A 481 -26.63 37.87 -102.42
C ASN A 481 -27.88 38.27 -103.19
N THR A 482 -28.97 38.56 -102.47
CA THR A 482 -30.24 38.97 -103.06
C THR A 482 -30.10 40.33 -103.76
N PHE A 483 -29.40 41.28 -103.12
CA PHE A 483 -29.15 42.60 -103.69
C PHE A 483 -28.29 42.53 -104.96
N PHE A 484 -27.28 41.66 -104.97
CA PHE A 484 -26.42 41.46 -106.14
C PHE A 484 -27.15 40.75 -107.29
N ASP A 485 -27.96 39.74 -106.98
CA ASP A 485 -28.78 39.02 -107.97
C ASP A 485 -29.77 39.98 -108.65
N ASN A 486 -30.44 40.81 -107.85
CA ASN A 486 -31.43 41.82 -108.29
C ASN A 486 -30.82 43.11 -108.87
N LYS A 487 -29.49 43.18 -109.04
CA LYS A 487 -28.76 44.36 -109.55
C LYS A 487 -28.95 45.65 -108.73
N ILE A 488 -29.30 45.52 -107.45
CA ILE A 488 -29.39 46.66 -106.51
C ILE A 488 -27.98 47.17 -106.18
N ILE A 489 -27.00 46.27 -106.15
CA ILE A 489 -25.58 46.59 -105.94
C ILE A 489 -24.74 46.01 -107.09
N ASP A 490 -23.64 46.69 -107.42
CA ASP A 490 -22.69 46.22 -108.42
C ASP A 490 -21.68 45.21 -107.82
N ASN A 491 -20.80 44.68 -108.67
CA ASN A 491 -19.82 43.67 -108.26
C ASN A 491 -18.82 44.22 -107.25
N ASP A 492 -18.39 45.47 -107.43
CA ASP A 492 -17.40 46.09 -106.53
C ASP A 492 -18.00 46.35 -105.15
N THR A 493 -19.24 46.84 -105.09
CA THR A 493 -20.00 47.03 -103.86
C THR A 493 -20.28 45.70 -103.17
N TYR A 494 -20.71 44.67 -103.92
CA TYR A 494 -20.92 43.33 -103.35
C TYR A 494 -19.63 42.75 -102.76
N ARG A 495 -18.49 42.93 -103.43
CA ARG A 495 -17.18 42.50 -102.93
C ARG A 495 -16.77 43.24 -101.68
N GLN A 496 -16.94 44.56 -101.62
CA GLN A 496 -16.61 45.37 -100.45
C GLN A 496 -17.47 45.00 -99.23
N GLU A 497 -18.79 44.83 -99.42
CA GLU A 497 -19.70 44.48 -98.33
C GLU A 497 -19.47 43.03 -97.85
N MET A 498 -19.21 42.09 -98.75
CA MET A 498 -18.82 40.73 -98.37
C MET A 498 -17.47 40.71 -97.62
N PHE A 499 -16.53 41.58 -97.97
CA PHE A 499 -15.28 41.74 -97.22
C PHE A 499 -15.53 42.33 -95.83
N ARG A 500 -16.42 43.32 -95.69
CA ARG A 500 -16.85 43.88 -94.40
C ARG A 500 -17.52 42.84 -93.48
N LEU A 501 -18.20 41.84 -94.05
CA LEU A 501 -18.71 40.68 -93.31
C LEU A 501 -17.62 39.66 -92.92
N GLY A 502 -16.34 39.91 -93.25
CA GLY A 502 -15.21 39.08 -92.88
C GLY A 502 -14.88 37.94 -93.87
N TYR A 503 -15.48 37.93 -95.08
CA TYR A 503 -15.12 36.93 -96.09
C TYR A 503 -13.78 37.26 -96.75
N SER A 504 -12.91 36.26 -96.91
CA SER A 504 -11.64 36.43 -97.62
C SER A 504 -11.87 36.65 -99.12
N GLN A 505 -10.95 37.38 -99.78
CA GLN A 505 -11.04 37.69 -101.21
C GLN A 505 -11.29 36.44 -102.08
N LYS A 506 -10.60 35.34 -101.76
CA LYS A 506 -10.74 34.04 -102.42
C LYS A 506 -12.18 33.50 -102.34
N HIS A 507 -12.83 33.61 -101.19
CA HIS A 507 -14.21 33.13 -101.02
C HIS A 507 -15.21 34.06 -101.72
N ILE A 508 -14.96 35.37 -101.69
CA ILE A 508 -15.78 36.35 -102.41
C ILE A 508 -15.76 36.05 -103.92
N ASP A 509 -14.59 35.76 -104.49
CA ASP A 509 -14.44 35.36 -105.89
C ASP A 509 -15.26 34.11 -106.23
N TRP A 510 -15.30 33.12 -105.34
CA TRP A 510 -16.13 31.93 -105.51
C TRP A 510 -17.62 32.26 -105.53
N TYR A 511 -18.09 33.12 -104.63
CA TYR A 511 -19.50 33.55 -104.62
C TYR A 511 -19.85 34.32 -105.89
N VAL A 512 -19.02 35.28 -106.31
CA VAL A 512 -19.23 36.04 -107.55
C VAL A 512 -19.25 35.10 -108.76
N LYS A 513 -18.32 34.14 -108.84
CA LYS A 513 -18.25 33.16 -109.93
C LYS A 513 -19.45 32.21 -109.92
N ALA A 514 -19.88 31.72 -108.76
CA ALA A 514 -21.06 30.87 -108.62
C ALA A 514 -22.34 31.59 -109.07
N LYS A 515 -22.47 32.89 -108.78
CA LYS A 515 -23.57 33.73 -109.28
C LYS A 515 -23.47 33.98 -110.80
N GLY A 516 -22.27 34.22 -111.32
CA GLY A 516 -22.01 34.36 -112.75
C GLY A 516 -22.33 33.09 -113.55
N MET A 517 -22.08 31.90 -113.00
CA MET A 517 -22.46 30.62 -113.60
C MET A 517 -23.96 30.35 -113.57
N LYS A 518 -24.67 30.82 -112.54
CA LYS A 518 -26.14 30.74 -112.48
C LYS A 518 -26.80 31.59 -113.58
N ARG A 519 -26.24 32.77 -113.88
CA ARG A 519 -26.69 33.69 -114.94
C ARG A 519 -26.41 33.23 -116.38
N GLN A 520 -25.59 32.19 -116.60
CA GLN A 520 -25.34 31.62 -117.93
C GLN A 520 -26.26 30.42 -118.25
N LYS A 521 -27.08 29.98 -117.28
CA LYS A 521 -28.04 28.87 -117.43
C LYS A 521 -29.51 29.32 -117.45
N GLU A 522 -29.74 30.63 -117.37
CA GLU A 522 -31.01 31.34 -117.57
C GLU A 522 -30.82 32.30 -118.74
#